data_AF-A0A3N5TSG6-F1
#
_entry.id   AF-A0A3N5TSG6-F1
#
_cell.length_a   1.000
_cell.length_b   1.000
_cell.length_c   1.000
_cell.angle_alpha   90.00
_cell.angle_beta   90.00
_cell.angle_gamma   90.00
#
_symmetry.space_group_name_H-M   'P 1'
#
loop_
_entity.id
_entity.type
_entity.pdbx_description
1 polymer ?
#
loop_
_entity_poly.entity_id
_entity_poly.type
_entity_poly.pdbx_seq_one_letter_code
_entity_poly.pdbx_strand_id
1 'polypeptide(L)'
;MSDSNNPDAAGMRPIFPKRAIITGGMPYGNKELHFGHIGGVFVQADIFARFLRDRIGPENVIFQSGTDCFGSPIVEHYERVRAEHGFSGTIQEFVLSNHEKQKKTFANYNIDMNLFAASSFGRSSEIHADYSSEILKTLHANSHLVKLCVRQFFDPAANRFLNGRQVIGVCPIEGCQSEKGYADECSLGHQYEPSELLFPKSTLTGSVPEMREAENWYIDLAPFRTELGKYVDDLEKEPGMRPFVPAALREFFEKPTVHVKKTQVEQLDAMSGKLPSHDRSEGRSNSVRLVFETLALREKACKILGLYNIRFRNGKTLVPFRLTG
;
A
#
# COMPACT_ATOMS: atom_id res chain seq x y z
N MET A 1 -23.99 -38.05 -18.96
CA MET A 1 -22.76 -38.38 -19.69
C MET A 1 -21.60 -37.89 -18.85
N SER A 2 -21.08 -38.80 -18.04
CA SER A 2 -19.95 -38.60 -17.15
C SER A 2 -18.67 -38.76 -17.97
N ASP A 3 -17.92 -37.68 -18.17
CA ASP A 3 -16.54 -37.77 -18.63
C ASP A 3 -15.74 -38.45 -17.52
N SER A 4 -15.61 -39.76 -17.73
CA SER A 4 -15.03 -40.76 -16.84
C SER A 4 -13.88 -41.42 -17.57
N ASN A 5 -12.93 -40.63 -18.07
CA ASN A 5 -11.72 -41.13 -18.74
C ASN A 5 -10.55 -40.15 -18.63
N ASN A 6 -10.14 -39.84 -17.39
CA ASN A 6 -8.73 -39.57 -17.13
C ASN A 6 -8.21 -40.61 -16.12
N PRO A 7 -7.53 -41.68 -16.59
CA PRO A 7 -7.04 -42.77 -15.74
C PRO A 7 -5.99 -42.34 -14.71
N ASP A 8 -5.36 -41.18 -14.89
CA ASP A 8 -4.28 -40.69 -14.01
C ASP A 8 -4.78 -39.92 -12.77
N ALA A 9 -6.07 -39.60 -12.68
CA ALA A 9 -6.64 -38.86 -11.54
C ALA A 9 -6.96 -39.77 -10.33
N ALA A 10 -7.10 -41.08 -10.54
CA ALA A 10 -7.48 -42.05 -9.53
C ALA A 10 -6.24 -42.71 -8.88
N GLY A 11 -5.43 -41.94 -8.13
CA GLY A 11 -4.32 -42.57 -7.40
C GLY A 11 -3.26 -41.67 -6.77
N MET A 12 -3.18 -40.39 -7.13
CA MET A 12 -2.19 -39.52 -6.49
C MET A 12 -2.66 -39.09 -5.10
N ARG A 13 -2.07 -39.70 -4.07
CA ARG A 13 -2.20 -39.19 -2.70
C ARG A 13 -1.67 -37.75 -2.65
N PRO A 14 -2.34 -36.83 -1.93
CA PRO A 14 -1.81 -35.48 -1.74
C PRO A 14 -0.41 -35.54 -1.13
N ILE A 15 0.52 -34.78 -1.70
CA ILE A 15 1.86 -34.60 -1.14
C ILE A 15 1.79 -33.38 -0.22
N PHE A 16 2.09 -33.58 1.06
CA PHE A 16 2.14 -32.49 2.04
C PHE A 16 3.57 -32.03 2.27
N PRO A 17 3.79 -30.74 2.59
CA PRO A 17 5.12 -30.24 2.93
C PRO A 17 5.62 -30.86 4.24
N LYS A 18 6.94 -30.90 4.45
CA LYS A 18 7.51 -31.38 5.72
C LYS A 18 7.24 -30.44 6.90
N ARG A 19 7.13 -29.13 6.61
CA ARG A 19 6.89 -28.06 7.58
C ARG A 19 6.05 -26.98 6.92
N ALA A 20 5.27 -26.25 7.71
CA ALA A 20 4.46 -25.14 7.23
C ALA A 20 4.53 -23.95 8.18
N ILE A 21 4.63 -22.75 7.61
CA ILE A 21 4.41 -21.49 8.32
C ILE A 21 3.19 -20.83 7.68
N ILE A 22 2.15 -20.64 8.48
CA ILE A 22 0.93 -19.94 8.12
C ILE A 22 0.99 -18.56 8.77
N THR A 23 0.75 -17.51 7.99
CA THR A 23 0.74 -16.14 8.50
C THR A 23 -0.63 -15.51 8.29
N GLY A 24 -1.25 -15.01 9.37
CA GLY A 24 -2.34 -14.05 9.26
C GLY A 24 -1.78 -12.64 9.15
N GLY A 25 -2.28 -11.82 8.22
CA GLY A 25 -1.88 -10.42 8.12
C GLY A 25 -2.05 -9.69 9.46
N MET A 26 -1.09 -8.86 9.84
CA MET A 26 -1.08 -8.18 11.13
C MET A 26 -2.16 -7.10 11.18
N PRO A 27 -3.17 -7.16 12.06
CA PRO A 27 -4.15 -6.10 12.20
C PRO A 27 -3.51 -4.83 12.76
N TYR A 28 -3.94 -3.67 12.27
CA TYR A 28 -3.48 -2.37 12.80
C TYR A 28 -3.86 -2.21 14.28
N GLY A 29 -2.91 -1.72 15.07
CA GLY A 29 -3.01 -1.53 16.52
C GLY A 29 -3.84 -0.33 16.97
N ASN A 30 -4.61 0.29 16.07
CA ASN A 30 -5.47 1.43 16.40
C ASN A 30 -6.92 1.06 16.72
N LYS A 31 -7.35 -0.18 16.50
CA LYS A 31 -8.76 -0.56 16.69
C LYS A 31 -8.96 -2.04 17.02
N GLU A 32 -10.16 -2.34 17.47
CA GLU A 32 -10.68 -3.70 17.65
C GLU A 32 -10.97 -4.39 16.31
N LEU A 33 -11.06 -5.72 16.35
CA LEU A 33 -11.32 -6.52 15.16
C LEU A 33 -12.81 -6.60 14.88
N HIS A 34 -13.21 -6.23 13.67
CA HIS A 34 -14.53 -6.57 13.13
C HIS A 34 -14.55 -7.95 12.46
N PHE A 35 -15.76 -8.45 12.16
CA PHE A 35 -16.00 -9.75 11.52
C PHE A 35 -15.19 -9.98 10.23
N GLY A 36 -14.99 -8.93 9.41
CA GLY A 36 -14.15 -9.04 8.21
C GLY A 36 -12.71 -9.52 8.48
N HIS A 37 -12.09 -9.14 9.59
CA HIS A 37 -10.77 -9.67 9.95
C HIS A 37 -10.90 -11.15 10.33
N ILE A 38 -11.83 -11.46 11.23
CA ILE A 38 -12.01 -12.81 11.77
C ILE A 38 -12.41 -13.80 10.67
N GLY A 39 -13.56 -13.59 10.04
CA GLY A 39 -14.09 -14.49 9.01
C GLY A 39 -13.34 -14.43 7.68
N GLY A 40 -12.83 -13.26 7.31
CA GLY A 40 -12.17 -13.07 6.01
C GLY A 40 -10.71 -13.54 5.97
N VAL A 41 -10.02 -13.58 7.13
CA VAL A 41 -8.59 -13.94 7.20
C VAL A 41 -8.36 -15.07 8.21
N PHE A 42 -8.70 -14.84 9.48
CA PHE A 42 -8.19 -15.68 10.57
C PHE A 42 -8.88 -17.04 10.68
N VAL A 43 -10.20 -17.13 10.47
CA VAL A 43 -10.91 -18.42 10.45
C VAL A 43 -10.38 -19.32 9.32
N GLN A 44 -10.14 -18.75 8.14
CA GLN A 44 -9.59 -19.50 7.00
C GLN A 44 -8.16 -19.99 7.28
N ALA A 45 -7.31 -19.11 7.82
CA ALA A 45 -5.95 -19.47 8.20
C ALA A 45 -5.91 -20.53 9.33
N ASP A 46 -6.80 -20.41 10.32
CA ASP A 46 -6.92 -21.36 11.43
C ASP A 46 -7.39 -22.74 10.99
N ILE A 47 -8.42 -22.81 10.13
CA ILE A 47 -8.89 -24.07 9.52
C ILE A 47 -7.72 -24.74 8.78
N PHE A 48 -6.98 -23.98 7.98
CA PHE A 48 -5.85 -24.53 7.22
C PHE A 48 -4.70 -24.97 8.13
N ALA A 49 -4.39 -24.20 9.17
CA ALA A 49 -3.38 -24.57 10.17
C ALA A 49 -3.78 -25.87 10.89
N ARG A 50 -5.01 -25.99 11.37
CA ARG A 50 -5.53 -27.21 12.01
C ARG A 50 -5.48 -28.41 11.09
N PHE A 51 -5.89 -28.23 9.83
CA PHE A 51 -5.79 -29.28 8.81
C PHE A 51 -4.33 -29.73 8.63
N LEU A 52 -3.38 -28.81 8.49
CA LEU A 52 -1.98 -29.17 8.35
C LEU A 52 -1.41 -29.83 9.62
N ARG A 53 -1.78 -29.36 10.83
CA ARG A 53 -1.35 -29.99 12.09
C ARG A 53 -1.79 -31.46 12.15
N ASP A 54 -2.99 -31.76 11.68
CA ASP A 54 -3.50 -33.13 11.56
C ASP A 54 -2.77 -33.94 10.47
N ARG A 55 -2.41 -33.33 9.33
CA ARG A 55 -1.75 -34.04 8.22
C ARG A 55 -0.25 -34.28 8.44
N ILE A 56 0.46 -33.34 9.06
CA ILE A 56 1.94 -33.35 9.14
C ILE A 56 2.48 -33.22 10.56
N GLY A 57 1.61 -33.25 11.58
CA GLY A 57 1.99 -33.15 12.99
C GLY A 57 1.99 -31.70 13.50
N PRO A 58 1.50 -31.44 14.73
CA PRO A 58 1.41 -30.09 15.28
C PRO A 58 2.76 -29.39 15.45
N GLU A 59 3.83 -30.14 15.69
CA GLU A 59 5.20 -29.64 15.83
C GLU A 59 5.81 -29.13 14.51
N ASN A 60 5.22 -29.50 13.37
CA ASN A 60 5.70 -29.09 12.04
C ASN A 60 4.94 -27.89 11.47
N VAL A 61 4.00 -27.32 12.23
CA VAL A 61 3.13 -26.23 11.78
C VAL A 61 3.18 -25.06 12.75
N ILE A 62 3.60 -23.90 12.22
CA ILE A 62 3.54 -22.62 12.93
C ILE A 62 2.47 -21.76 12.26
N PHE A 63 1.42 -21.43 12.99
CA PHE A 63 0.48 -20.37 12.61
C PHE A 63 0.74 -19.14 13.48
N GLN A 64 1.12 -18.03 12.84
CA GLN A 64 1.44 -16.79 13.54
C GLN A 64 0.79 -15.56 12.93
N SER A 65 0.63 -14.54 13.76
CA SER A 65 0.27 -13.18 13.36
C SER A 65 0.76 -12.20 14.44
N GLY A 66 0.27 -10.97 14.42
CA GLY A 66 0.56 -9.99 15.46
C GLY A 66 -0.14 -8.67 15.20
N THR A 67 0.11 -7.70 16.06
CA THR A 67 -0.39 -6.33 15.91
C THR A 67 0.64 -5.46 15.17
N ASP A 68 0.21 -4.81 14.09
CA ASP A 68 0.97 -3.76 13.44
C ASP A 68 0.85 -2.48 14.28
N CYS A 69 1.97 -2.04 14.84
CA CYS A 69 2.03 -1.05 15.91
C CYS A 69 2.48 0.33 15.42
N PHE A 70 2.76 0.50 14.13
CA PHE A 70 3.26 1.76 13.58
C PHE A 70 2.30 2.37 12.55
N GLY A 71 2.56 3.64 12.20
CA GLY A 71 1.84 4.36 11.15
C GLY A 71 0.94 5.49 11.64
N SER A 72 0.75 6.49 10.78
CA SER A 72 -0.05 7.68 11.08
C SER A 72 -1.49 7.40 11.52
N PRO A 73 -2.21 6.38 11.00
CA PRO A 73 -3.56 6.06 11.48
C PRO A 73 -3.63 5.66 12.96
N ILE A 74 -2.52 5.20 13.54
CA ILE A 74 -2.44 4.91 14.98
C ILE A 74 -2.29 6.21 15.76
N VAL A 75 -1.41 7.09 15.32
CA VAL A 75 -1.21 8.42 15.94
C VAL A 75 -2.52 9.21 15.90
N GLU A 76 -3.20 9.27 14.76
CA GLU A 76 -4.46 10.00 14.61
C GLU A 76 -5.55 9.45 15.53
N HIS A 77 -5.72 8.13 15.58
CA HIS A 77 -6.71 7.51 16.46
C HIS A 77 -6.37 7.76 17.92
N TYR A 78 -5.10 7.61 18.30
CA TYR A 78 -4.62 7.89 19.66
C TYR A 78 -4.98 9.32 20.08
N GLU A 79 -4.62 10.33 19.29
CA GLU A 79 -4.95 11.73 19.64
C GLU A 79 -6.46 11.98 19.72
N ARG A 80 -7.26 11.37 18.84
CA ARG A 80 -8.74 11.45 18.93
C ARG A 80 -9.26 10.86 20.24
N VAL A 81 -8.79 9.67 20.63
CA VAL A 81 -9.24 9.01 21.87
C VAL A 81 -8.79 9.77 23.11
N ARG A 82 -7.63 10.43 23.09
CA ARG A 82 -7.23 11.35 24.16
C ARG A 82 -8.16 12.54 24.27
N ALA A 83 -8.49 13.18 23.14
CA ALA A 83 -9.31 14.39 23.11
C ALA A 83 -10.79 14.11 23.44
N GLU A 84 -11.37 13.05 22.90
CA GLU A 84 -12.81 12.75 23.00
C GLU A 84 -13.16 11.84 24.19
N HIS A 85 -12.27 10.90 24.53
CA HIS A 85 -12.53 9.88 25.56
C HIS A 85 -11.64 10.03 26.80
N GLY A 86 -10.80 11.07 26.87
CA GLY A 86 -9.98 11.39 28.04
C GLY A 86 -8.89 10.35 28.34
N PHE A 87 -8.43 9.59 27.34
CA PHE A 87 -7.33 8.64 27.55
C PHE A 87 -6.04 9.38 27.94
N SER A 88 -5.44 8.98 29.06
CA SER A 88 -4.26 9.64 29.63
C SER A 88 -2.96 8.87 29.44
N GLY A 89 -3.02 7.65 28.91
CA GLY A 89 -1.83 6.82 28.66
C GLY A 89 -1.02 7.28 27.46
N THR A 90 0.17 6.70 27.34
CA THR A 90 1.07 6.81 26.18
C THR A 90 0.49 6.11 24.95
N ILE A 91 1.01 6.44 23.76
CA ILE A 91 0.63 5.75 22.52
C ILE A 91 0.96 4.25 22.56
N GLN A 92 2.03 3.88 23.27
CA GLN A 92 2.41 2.48 23.45
C GLN A 92 1.37 1.73 24.31
N GLU A 93 0.89 2.35 25.39
CA GLU A 93 -0.19 1.78 26.21
C GLU A 93 -1.52 1.68 25.44
N PHE A 94 -1.81 2.65 24.57
CA PHE A 94 -2.97 2.59 23.68
C PHE A 94 -2.90 1.39 22.72
N VAL A 95 -1.77 1.20 22.04
CA VAL A 95 -1.57 0.06 21.13
C VAL A 95 -1.58 -1.26 21.90
N LEU A 96 -0.96 -1.32 23.08
CA LEU A 96 -0.97 -2.50 23.94
C LEU A 96 -2.40 -2.86 24.37
N SER A 97 -3.21 -1.88 24.76
CA SER A 97 -4.63 -2.11 25.09
C SER A 97 -5.39 -2.72 23.92
N ASN A 98 -5.17 -2.20 22.70
CA ASN A 98 -5.77 -2.77 21.49
C ASN A 98 -5.24 -4.17 21.18
N HIS A 99 -3.94 -4.42 21.34
CA HIS A 99 -3.35 -5.76 21.18
C HIS A 99 -4.01 -6.79 22.09
N GLU A 100 -4.22 -6.47 23.37
CA GLU A 100 -4.89 -7.39 24.31
C GLU A 100 -6.37 -7.63 23.94
N LYS A 101 -7.08 -6.60 23.47
CA LYS A 101 -8.44 -6.74 22.95
C LYS A 101 -8.50 -7.63 21.70
N GLN A 102 -7.54 -7.47 20.78
CA GLN A 102 -7.41 -8.30 19.59
C GLN A 102 -7.15 -9.76 19.97
N LYS A 103 -6.19 -10.00 20.87
CA LYS A 103 -5.86 -11.33 21.40
C LYS A 103 -7.05 -12.00 22.09
N LYS A 104 -7.80 -11.26 22.92
CA LYS A 104 -9.04 -11.74 23.55
C LYS A 104 -10.09 -12.11 22.51
N THR A 105 -10.24 -11.30 21.46
CA THR A 105 -11.17 -11.59 20.36
C THR A 105 -10.79 -12.89 19.66
N PHE A 106 -9.51 -13.10 19.33
CA PHE A 106 -9.06 -14.35 18.75
C PHE A 106 -9.33 -15.56 19.65
N ALA A 107 -9.08 -15.42 20.96
CA ALA A 107 -9.39 -16.48 21.92
C ALA A 107 -10.89 -16.81 21.98
N ASN A 108 -11.77 -15.80 21.94
CA ASN A 108 -13.23 -16.00 21.92
C ASN A 108 -13.74 -16.71 20.66
N TYR A 109 -13.04 -16.58 19.53
CA TYR A 109 -13.32 -17.30 18.29
C TYR A 109 -12.56 -18.63 18.18
N ASN A 110 -11.85 -19.04 19.23
CA ASN A 110 -11.04 -20.25 19.29
C ASN A 110 -9.98 -20.33 18.18
N ILE A 111 -9.43 -19.18 17.77
CA ILE A 111 -8.32 -19.11 16.81
C ILE A 111 -7.04 -19.56 17.52
N ASP A 112 -6.43 -20.62 17.02
CA ASP A 112 -5.32 -21.34 17.64
C ASP A 112 -3.99 -21.01 16.95
N MET A 113 -3.48 -19.81 17.25
CA MET A 113 -2.16 -19.36 16.81
C MET A 113 -1.07 -19.83 17.77
N ASN A 114 0.08 -20.21 17.22
CA ASN A 114 1.30 -20.47 17.99
C ASN A 114 1.87 -19.18 18.58
N LEU A 115 1.74 -18.06 17.86
CA LEU A 115 2.23 -16.75 18.29
C LEU A 115 1.35 -15.61 17.77
N PHE A 116 0.91 -14.74 18.67
CA PHE A 116 0.35 -13.44 18.34
C PHE A 116 1.27 -12.35 18.89
N ALA A 117 2.16 -11.84 18.05
CA ALA A 117 3.25 -10.92 18.40
C ALA A 117 2.84 -9.44 18.29
N ALA A 118 3.79 -8.54 18.48
CA ALA A 118 3.62 -7.11 18.22
C ALA A 118 4.91 -6.50 17.67
N SER A 119 4.79 -5.54 16.77
CA SER A 119 5.95 -4.91 16.11
C SER A 119 6.65 -3.85 16.96
N SER A 120 6.04 -3.34 18.04
CA SER A 120 6.63 -2.29 18.88
C SER A 120 6.92 -2.66 20.34
N PHE A 121 6.55 -3.85 20.82
CA PHE A 121 6.85 -4.28 22.19
C PHE A 121 7.14 -5.79 22.30
N GLY A 122 7.76 -6.17 23.43
CA GLY A 122 8.25 -7.52 23.68
C GLY A 122 9.45 -7.91 22.80
N ARG A 123 9.85 -9.18 22.86
CA ARG A 123 11.00 -9.70 22.10
C ARG A 123 10.83 -9.55 20.59
N SER A 124 9.60 -9.58 20.08
CA SER A 124 9.31 -9.37 18.66
C SER A 124 9.66 -7.95 18.19
N SER A 125 9.63 -6.95 19.07
CA SER A 125 10.04 -5.56 18.75
C SER A 125 11.54 -5.48 18.43
N GLU A 126 12.37 -6.13 19.25
CA GLU A 126 13.82 -6.18 19.06
C GLU A 126 14.15 -6.87 17.74
N ILE A 127 13.56 -8.06 17.50
CA ILE A 127 13.72 -8.81 16.26
C ILE A 127 13.26 -7.98 15.05
N HIS A 128 12.10 -7.34 15.15
CA HIS A 128 11.57 -6.48 14.08
C HIS A 128 12.50 -5.31 13.76
N ALA A 129 13.03 -4.63 14.79
CA ALA A 129 13.97 -3.53 14.63
C ALA A 129 15.30 -4.00 14.00
N ASP A 130 15.84 -5.14 14.45
CA ASP A 130 17.08 -5.71 13.93
C ASP A 130 16.94 -6.08 12.44
N TYR A 131 15.92 -6.86 12.07
CA TYR A 131 15.69 -7.26 10.68
C TYR A 131 15.35 -6.05 9.78
N SER A 132 14.56 -5.09 10.25
CA SER A 132 14.26 -3.87 9.49
C SER A 132 15.53 -3.07 9.24
N SER A 133 16.39 -2.94 10.25
CA SER A 133 17.70 -2.28 10.12
C SER A 133 18.61 -3.00 9.14
N GLU A 134 18.66 -4.33 9.19
CA GLU A 134 19.45 -5.16 8.30
C GLU A 134 19.01 -5.02 6.84
N ILE A 135 17.70 -5.10 6.57
CA ILE A 135 17.14 -4.94 5.22
C ILE A 135 17.50 -3.55 4.67
N LEU A 136 17.26 -2.49 5.45
CA LEU A 136 17.53 -1.11 5.00
C LEU A 136 19.03 -0.87 4.77
N LYS A 137 19.90 -1.34 5.67
CA LYS A 137 21.37 -1.24 5.51
C LYS A 137 21.86 -2.01 4.29
N THR A 138 21.28 -3.18 4.03
CA THR A 138 21.63 -4.01 2.87
C THR A 138 21.22 -3.33 1.57
N LEU A 139 19.98 -2.82 1.49
CA LEU A 139 19.52 -2.06 0.34
C LEU A 139 20.37 -0.80 0.11
N HIS A 140 20.76 -0.10 1.17
CA HIS A 140 21.63 1.06 1.09
C HIS A 140 23.04 0.69 0.57
N ALA A 141 23.66 -0.33 1.14
CA ALA A 141 24.99 -0.78 0.77
C ALA A 141 25.06 -1.25 -0.70
N ASN A 142 23.97 -1.77 -1.24
CA ASN A 142 23.85 -2.20 -2.63
C ASN A 142 23.29 -1.11 -3.57
N SER A 143 23.22 0.15 -3.13
CA SER A 143 22.73 1.29 -3.93
C SER A 143 21.29 1.16 -4.43
N HIS A 144 20.45 0.44 -3.69
CA HIS A 144 19.01 0.30 -3.96
C HIS A 144 18.14 1.24 -3.12
N LEU A 145 18.74 2.05 -2.25
CA LEU A 145 18.06 3.17 -1.59
C LEU A 145 18.47 4.49 -2.25
N VAL A 146 17.48 5.25 -2.70
CA VAL A 146 17.68 6.57 -3.30
C VAL A 146 16.96 7.64 -2.49
N LYS A 147 17.59 8.80 -2.35
CA LYS A 147 16.96 9.98 -1.77
C LYS A 147 16.24 10.75 -2.85
N LEU A 148 14.94 10.94 -2.70
CA LEU A 148 14.15 11.80 -3.58
C LEU A 148 13.55 12.93 -2.75
N CYS A 149 13.63 14.14 -3.30
CA CYS A 149 12.99 15.32 -2.74
C CYS A 149 11.58 15.47 -3.33
N VAL A 150 10.57 15.48 -2.46
CA VAL A 150 9.17 15.69 -2.84
C VAL A 150 8.60 16.86 -2.05
N ARG A 151 7.70 17.63 -2.65
CA ARG A 151 7.01 18.71 -1.93
C ARG A 151 5.86 18.13 -1.12
N GLN A 152 5.78 18.51 0.15
CA GLN A 152 4.75 18.07 1.08
C GLN A 152 4.22 19.24 1.88
N PHE A 153 2.97 19.13 2.31
CA PHE A 153 2.39 20.08 3.24
C PHE A 153 3.08 19.98 4.60
N PHE A 154 3.46 21.12 5.13
CA PHE A 154 4.08 21.30 6.43
C PHE A 154 3.23 22.25 7.27
N ASP A 155 2.94 21.84 8.50
CA ASP A 155 2.25 22.68 9.47
C ASP A 155 3.30 23.39 10.35
N PRO A 156 3.46 24.72 10.22
CA PRO A 156 4.43 25.47 11.01
C PRO A 156 4.04 25.58 12.48
N ALA A 157 2.75 25.52 12.82
CA ALA A 157 2.30 25.58 14.21
C ALA A 157 2.52 24.24 14.94
N ALA A 158 2.32 23.12 14.24
CA ALA A 158 2.60 21.78 14.77
C ALA A 158 4.05 21.31 14.55
N ASN A 159 4.85 22.11 13.82
CA ASN A 159 6.22 21.85 13.41
C ASN A 159 6.43 20.43 12.82
N ARG A 160 5.56 20.02 11.89
CA ARG A 160 5.60 18.68 11.27
C ARG A 160 5.03 18.65 9.86
N PHE A 161 5.45 17.65 9.07
CA PHE A 161 4.80 17.33 7.80
C PHE A 161 3.42 16.73 8.03
N LEU A 162 2.50 17.00 7.10
CA LEU A 162 1.13 16.53 7.12
C LEU A 162 0.96 15.40 6.10
N ASN A 163 0.32 14.31 6.52
CA ASN A 163 -0.11 13.27 5.59
C ASN A 163 -1.35 13.71 4.77
N GLY A 164 -1.71 12.93 3.75
CA GLY A 164 -2.80 13.31 2.84
C GLY A 164 -4.15 13.57 3.52
N ARG A 165 -4.45 12.87 4.62
CA ARG A 165 -5.69 13.03 5.40
C ARG A 165 -5.62 14.19 6.39
N GLN A 166 -4.43 14.63 6.75
CA GLN A 166 -4.22 15.73 7.69
C GLN A 166 -4.34 17.11 7.03
N VAL A 167 -4.50 17.16 5.71
CA VAL A 167 -4.76 18.38 4.94
C VAL A 167 -6.17 18.31 4.40
N ILE A 168 -6.95 19.35 4.67
CA ILE A 168 -8.28 19.55 4.09
C ILE A 168 -8.34 20.86 3.33
N GLY A 169 -9.18 20.93 2.31
CA GLY A 169 -9.41 22.13 1.52
C GLY A 169 -10.61 21.96 0.60
N VAL A 170 -10.66 22.80 -0.44
CA VAL A 170 -11.69 22.76 -1.48
C VAL A 170 -11.09 22.17 -2.75
N CYS A 171 -11.83 21.24 -3.37
CA CYS A 171 -11.41 20.60 -4.61
C CYS A 171 -11.18 21.66 -5.71
N PRO A 172 -10.02 21.66 -6.41
CA PRO A 172 -9.74 22.62 -7.49
C PRO A 172 -10.47 22.30 -8.80
N ILE A 173 -11.19 21.18 -8.87
CA ILE A 173 -11.94 20.80 -10.07
C ILE A 173 -13.22 21.64 -10.12
N GLU A 174 -13.31 22.51 -11.13
CA GLU A 174 -14.49 23.32 -11.41
C GLU A 174 -15.77 22.46 -11.49
N GLY A 175 -16.85 22.93 -10.84
CA GLY A 175 -18.12 22.22 -10.75
C GLY A 175 -18.15 21.03 -9.78
N CYS A 176 -17.05 20.74 -9.08
CA CYS A 176 -17.01 19.67 -8.09
C CYS A 176 -17.80 20.05 -6.84
N GLN A 177 -18.78 19.23 -6.48
CA GLN A 177 -19.60 19.37 -5.26
C GLN A 177 -19.04 18.59 -4.08
N SER A 178 -17.74 18.29 -4.09
CA SER A 178 -17.10 17.55 -3.00
C SER A 178 -17.08 18.41 -1.74
N GLU A 179 -17.64 17.89 -0.65
CA GLU A 179 -17.65 18.58 0.64
C GLU A 179 -16.23 18.78 1.20
N LYS A 180 -15.29 17.88 0.85
CA LYS A 180 -13.90 17.92 1.31
C LYS A 180 -12.92 17.58 0.18
N GLY A 181 -11.90 18.39 0.02
CA GLY A 181 -10.67 18.05 -0.69
C GLY A 181 -9.59 17.62 0.31
N TYR A 182 -8.92 16.50 0.07
CA TYR A 182 -7.69 16.09 0.76
C TYR A 182 -6.46 16.57 -0.02
N ALA A 183 -5.26 16.26 0.45
CA ALA A 183 -4.01 16.73 -0.15
C ALA A 183 -3.97 16.50 -1.67
N ASP A 184 -4.27 15.29 -2.16
CA ASP A 184 -4.12 14.90 -3.57
C ASP A 184 -5.40 14.31 -4.20
N GLU A 185 -6.48 14.19 -3.42
CA GLU A 185 -7.77 13.69 -3.88
C GLU A 185 -8.95 14.35 -3.15
N CYS A 186 -10.11 14.50 -3.80
CA CYS A 186 -11.34 14.88 -3.09
C CYS A 186 -12.18 13.68 -2.67
N SER A 187 -13.17 13.88 -1.80
CA SER A 187 -14.05 12.80 -1.33
C SER A 187 -14.92 12.15 -2.42
N LEU A 188 -15.03 12.79 -3.59
CA LEU A 188 -15.65 12.21 -4.79
C LEU A 188 -14.65 11.50 -5.73
N GLY A 189 -13.38 11.39 -5.34
CA GLY A 189 -12.35 10.66 -6.07
C GLY A 189 -11.67 11.43 -7.21
N HIS A 190 -11.84 12.76 -7.30
CA HIS A 190 -11.04 13.56 -8.22
C HIS A 190 -9.62 13.71 -7.70
N GLN A 191 -8.64 13.36 -8.53
CA GLN A 191 -7.22 13.53 -8.24
C GLN A 191 -6.71 14.87 -8.78
N TYR A 192 -5.79 15.49 -8.05
CA TYR A 192 -5.14 16.76 -8.39
C TYR A 192 -3.79 16.84 -7.69
N GLU A 193 -2.94 17.76 -8.13
CA GLU A 193 -1.66 18.01 -7.47
C GLU A 193 -1.89 18.70 -6.11
N PRO A 194 -1.13 18.35 -5.05
CA PRO A 194 -1.29 18.98 -3.75
C PRO A 194 -1.21 20.50 -3.75
N SER A 195 -0.38 21.07 -4.63
CA SER A 195 -0.29 22.52 -4.79
C SER A 195 -1.55 23.19 -5.38
N GLU A 196 -2.44 22.42 -6.01
CA GLU A 196 -3.69 22.92 -6.57
C GLU A 196 -4.82 22.98 -5.53
N LEU A 197 -4.69 22.31 -4.38
CA LEU A 197 -5.73 22.30 -3.36
C LEU A 197 -6.05 23.74 -2.89
N LEU A 198 -7.31 24.12 -3.02
CA LEU A 198 -7.76 25.47 -2.68
C LEU A 198 -7.99 25.59 -1.18
N PHE A 199 -7.54 26.69 -0.58
CA PHE A 199 -7.68 26.99 0.85
C PHE A 199 -7.25 25.83 1.76
N PRO A 200 -6.00 25.33 1.62
CA PRO A 200 -5.54 24.20 2.42
C PRO A 200 -5.51 24.59 3.90
N LYS A 201 -5.93 23.67 4.75
CA LYS A 201 -5.94 23.79 6.21
C LYS A 201 -5.43 22.50 6.84
N SER A 202 -4.61 22.65 7.86
CA SER A 202 -4.20 21.57 8.73
C SER A 202 -5.37 21.12 9.59
N THR A 203 -5.66 19.83 9.62
CA THR A 203 -6.62 19.23 10.56
C THR A 203 -6.09 19.20 12.00
N LEU A 204 -4.77 19.36 12.18
CA LEU A 204 -4.15 19.31 13.50
C LEU A 204 -4.26 20.64 14.25
N THR A 205 -4.05 21.76 13.55
CA THR A 205 -3.97 23.10 14.16
C THR A 205 -4.96 24.10 13.58
N GLY A 206 -5.59 23.78 12.45
CA GLY A 206 -6.42 24.71 11.69
C GLY A 206 -5.63 25.75 10.88
N SER A 207 -4.30 25.78 10.97
CA SER A 207 -3.47 26.74 10.23
C SER A 207 -3.43 26.43 8.74
N VAL A 208 -3.08 27.43 7.93
CA VAL A 208 -2.77 27.21 6.50
C VAL A 208 -1.39 26.54 6.43
N PRO A 209 -1.28 25.30 5.91
CA PRO A 209 0.00 24.63 5.77
C PRO A 209 0.76 25.18 4.56
N GLU A 210 2.09 25.07 4.60
CA GLU A 210 2.97 25.50 3.53
C GLU A 210 3.58 24.30 2.80
N MET A 211 3.94 24.47 1.52
CA MET A 211 4.57 23.41 0.75
C MET A 211 6.09 23.47 0.91
N ARG A 212 6.66 22.56 1.70
CA ARG A 212 8.11 22.40 1.89
C ARG A 212 8.65 21.20 1.14
N GLU A 213 9.92 21.27 0.78
CA GLU A 213 10.67 20.14 0.27
C GLU A 213 10.97 19.15 1.41
N ALA A 214 10.66 17.87 1.17
CA ALA A 214 10.88 16.77 2.08
C ALA A 214 11.74 15.70 1.39
N GLU A 215 12.97 15.51 1.87
CA GLU A 215 13.82 14.42 1.44
C GLU A 215 13.37 13.11 2.09
N ASN A 216 13.11 12.10 1.28
CA ASN A 216 12.68 10.79 1.75
C ASN A 216 13.52 9.68 1.09
N TRP A 217 13.67 8.57 1.79
CA TRP A 217 14.28 7.37 1.24
C TRP A 217 13.25 6.57 0.44
N TYR A 218 13.66 6.13 -0.74
CA TYR A 218 12.90 5.25 -1.60
C TYR A 218 13.70 4.00 -1.93
N ILE A 219 13.03 2.85 -1.99
CA ILE A 219 13.59 1.65 -2.61
C ILE A 219 13.46 1.83 -4.12
N ASP A 220 14.59 1.84 -4.83
CA ASP A 220 14.58 1.77 -6.28
C ASP A 220 14.24 0.35 -6.72
N LEU A 221 13.00 0.18 -7.16
CA LEU A 221 12.49 -1.11 -7.62
C LEU A 221 12.80 -1.39 -9.09
N ALA A 222 13.19 -0.37 -9.87
CA ALA A 222 13.40 -0.53 -11.31
C ALA A 222 14.46 -1.60 -11.66
N PRO A 223 15.60 -1.70 -10.94
CA PRO A 223 16.58 -2.75 -11.17
C PRO A 223 16.05 -4.18 -10.97
N PHE A 224 15.02 -4.36 -10.14
CA PHE A 224 14.45 -5.67 -9.81
C PHE A 224 13.33 -6.11 -10.75
N ARG A 225 13.03 -5.33 -11.81
CA ARG A 225 11.89 -5.60 -12.69
C ARG A 225 11.95 -7.00 -13.31
N THR A 226 13.12 -7.46 -13.72
CA THR A 226 13.30 -8.77 -14.35
C THR A 226 13.06 -9.89 -13.34
N GLU A 227 13.68 -9.81 -12.17
CA GLU A 227 13.61 -10.81 -11.09
C GLU A 227 12.19 -10.90 -10.52
N LEU A 228 11.56 -9.75 -10.26
CA LEU A 228 10.17 -9.72 -9.81
C LEU A 228 9.21 -10.21 -10.90
N GLY A 229 9.51 -9.94 -12.18
CA GLY A 229 8.74 -10.48 -13.30
C GLY A 229 8.77 -12.01 -13.35
N LYS A 230 9.96 -12.61 -13.19
CA LYS A 230 10.13 -14.07 -13.07
C LYS A 230 9.39 -14.63 -11.86
N TYR A 231 9.47 -13.95 -10.72
CA TYR A 231 8.73 -14.35 -9.53
C TYR A 231 7.21 -14.38 -9.79
N VAL A 232 6.65 -13.41 -10.51
CA VAL A 232 5.24 -13.42 -10.91
C VAL A 232 4.94 -14.55 -11.90
N ASP A 233 5.83 -14.84 -12.86
CA ASP A 233 5.71 -15.99 -13.77
C ASP A 233 5.61 -17.32 -13.00
N ASP A 234 6.37 -17.46 -11.94
CA ASP A 234 6.40 -18.67 -11.12
C ASP A 234 5.16 -18.77 -10.23
N LEU A 235 4.74 -17.66 -9.60
CA LEU A 235 3.49 -17.62 -8.83
C LEU A 235 2.27 -18.03 -9.67
N GLU A 236 2.22 -17.66 -10.94
CA GLU A 236 1.11 -18.01 -11.84
C GLU A 236 1.00 -19.52 -12.11
N LYS A 237 2.12 -20.25 -11.98
CA LYS A 237 2.19 -21.70 -12.16
C LYS A 237 1.94 -22.47 -10.86
N GLU A 238 1.98 -21.79 -9.70
CA GLU A 238 1.82 -22.43 -8.40
C GLU A 238 0.40 -23.00 -8.21
N PRO A 239 0.27 -24.32 -7.92
CA PRO A 239 -1.03 -24.93 -7.66
C PRO A 239 -1.75 -24.26 -6.48
N GLY A 240 -2.98 -23.83 -6.71
CA GLY A 240 -3.79 -23.15 -5.69
C GLY A 240 -3.59 -21.63 -5.62
N MET A 241 -2.71 -21.05 -6.45
CA MET A 241 -2.64 -19.61 -6.60
C MET A 241 -3.96 -19.07 -7.16
N ARG A 242 -4.47 -17.99 -6.56
CA ARG A 242 -5.68 -17.30 -7.05
C ARG A 242 -5.31 -16.48 -8.28
N PRO A 243 -5.94 -16.65 -9.46
CA PRO A 243 -5.54 -15.98 -10.70
C PRO A 243 -5.49 -14.44 -10.61
N PHE A 244 -6.33 -13.85 -9.75
CA PHE A 244 -6.33 -12.41 -9.51
C PHE A 244 -5.00 -11.87 -8.95
N VAL A 245 -4.27 -12.66 -8.16
CA VAL A 245 -3.02 -12.21 -7.52
C VAL A 245 -1.93 -11.91 -8.55
N PRO A 246 -1.48 -12.87 -9.40
CA PRO A 246 -0.50 -12.57 -10.43
C PRO A 246 -1.03 -11.55 -11.45
N ALA A 247 -2.31 -11.60 -11.81
CA ALA A 247 -2.92 -10.62 -12.71
C ALA A 247 -2.78 -9.17 -12.17
N ALA A 248 -3.11 -8.95 -10.89
CA ALA A 248 -2.96 -7.64 -10.26
C ALA A 248 -1.50 -7.19 -10.16
N LEU A 249 -0.56 -8.12 -9.92
CA LEU A 249 0.87 -7.80 -9.91
C LEU A 249 1.38 -7.39 -11.30
N ARG A 250 0.94 -8.08 -12.37
CA ARG A 250 1.32 -7.78 -13.77
C ARG A 250 0.99 -6.36 -14.20
N GLU A 251 -0.10 -5.79 -13.68
CA GLU A 251 -0.47 -4.40 -13.98
C GLU A 251 0.65 -3.41 -13.59
N PHE A 252 1.47 -3.72 -12.59
CA PHE A 252 2.63 -2.90 -12.22
C PHE A 252 3.87 -3.14 -13.10
N PHE A 253 3.86 -4.14 -13.98
CA PHE A 253 4.92 -4.40 -14.96
C PHE A 253 4.58 -3.89 -16.36
N GLU A 254 3.50 -3.11 -16.51
CA GLU A 254 3.25 -2.39 -17.75
C GLU A 254 4.31 -1.29 -17.99
N LYS A 255 4.43 -0.84 -19.24
CA LYS A 255 5.28 0.31 -19.57
C LYS A 255 4.73 1.56 -18.84
N PRO A 256 5.60 2.51 -18.44
CA PRO A 256 5.16 3.76 -17.86
C PRO A 256 4.21 4.52 -18.80
N THR A 257 2.98 4.81 -18.35
CA THR A 257 2.00 5.53 -19.19
C THR A 257 1.39 6.74 -18.50
N VAL A 258 0.94 7.69 -19.32
CA VAL A 258 0.16 8.87 -18.90
C VAL A 258 -1.13 8.90 -19.71
N HIS A 259 -2.25 9.16 -19.03
CA HIS A 259 -3.57 9.21 -19.61
C HIS A 259 -4.10 10.65 -19.54
N VAL A 260 -4.30 11.27 -20.69
CA VAL A 260 -4.83 12.64 -20.83
C VAL A 260 -6.26 12.56 -21.35
N LYS A 261 -7.20 13.35 -20.80
CA LYS A 261 -8.59 13.34 -21.27
C LYS A 261 -8.68 13.81 -22.72
N LYS A 262 -9.57 13.20 -23.51
CA LYS A 262 -9.82 13.58 -24.92
C LYS A 262 -10.23 15.06 -25.08
N THR A 263 -10.85 15.64 -24.06
CA THR A 263 -11.21 17.07 -23.99
C THR A 263 -10.00 18.02 -23.98
N GLN A 264 -8.79 17.53 -23.69
CA GLN A 264 -7.56 18.31 -23.63
C GLN A 264 -6.58 17.93 -24.76
N VAL A 265 -7.05 17.24 -25.81
CA VAL A 265 -6.19 16.75 -26.89
C VAL A 265 -5.61 17.87 -27.73
N GLU A 266 -6.38 18.92 -28.03
CA GLU A 266 -5.85 20.07 -28.77
C GLU A 266 -4.70 20.76 -28.02
N GLN A 267 -4.82 20.88 -26.68
CA GLN A 267 -3.77 21.40 -25.83
C GLN A 267 -2.54 20.48 -25.82
N LEU A 268 -2.78 19.16 -25.77
CA LEU A 268 -1.73 18.14 -25.83
C LEU A 268 -0.97 18.18 -27.17
N ASP A 269 -1.70 18.32 -28.28
CA ASP A 269 -1.16 18.37 -29.63
C ASP A 269 -0.30 19.62 -29.84
N ALA A 270 -0.77 20.77 -29.33
CA ALA A 270 -0.04 22.04 -29.37
C ALA A 270 1.31 21.98 -28.65
N MET A 271 1.50 21.04 -27.72
CA MET A 271 2.75 20.85 -26.98
C MET A 271 3.46 19.52 -27.26
N SER A 272 3.00 18.75 -28.26
CA SER A 272 3.58 17.45 -28.63
C SER A 272 5.09 17.51 -28.87
N GLY A 273 5.59 18.58 -29.51
CA GLY A 273 7.02 18.80 -29.75
C GLY A 273 7.87 19.11 -28.51
N LYS A 274 7.24 19.37 -27.35
CA LYS A 274 7.93 19.59 -26.07
C LYS A 274 8.00 18.34 -25.22
N LEU A 275 7.16 17.34 -25.50
CA LEU A 275 7.10 16.10 -24.74
C LEU A 275 8.31 15.21 -25.08
N PRO A 276 8.82 14.43 -24.11
CA PRO A 276 9.86 13.43 -24.38
C PRO A 276 9.33 12.35 -25.33
N SER A 277 10.23 11.58 -25.96
CA SER A 277 9.86 10.49 -26.87
C SER A 277 8.86 9.52 -26.22
N HIS A 278 7.78 9.23 -26.94
CA HIS A 278 6.67 8.41 -26.48
C HIS A 278 5.89 7.84 -27.67
N ASP A 279 5.22 6.73 -27.44
CA ASP A 279 4.18 6.23 -28.34
C ASP A 279 2.82 6.77 -27.91
N ARG A 280 1.98 7.11 -28.88
CA ARG A 280 0.60 7.53 -28.63
C ARG A 280 -0.36 6.43 -29.07
N SER A 281 -1.25 6.06 -28.16
CA SER A 281 -2.34 5.12 -28.44
C SER A 281 -3.68 5.76 -28.13
N GLU A 282 -4.57 5.75 -29.11
CA GLU A 282 -5.95 6.21 -28.97
C GLU A 282 -6.90 5.02 -28.99
N GLY A 283 -7.32 4.59 -27.80
CA GLY A 283 -8.33 3.55 -27.66
C GLY A 283 -9.76 4.09 -27.69
N ARG A 284 -10.72 3.19 -27.46
CA ARG A 284 -12.14 3.51 -27.23
C ARG A 284 -12.39 4.29 -25.92
N SER A 285 -11.38 4.46 -25.07
CA SER A 285 -11.50 5.20 -23.82
C SER A 285 -11.68 6.71 -24.05
N ASN A 286 -12.16 7.44 -23.03
CA ASN A 286 -12.24 8.90 -23.03
C ASN A 286 -10.88 9.59 -22.81
N SER A 287 -9.77 8.84 -22.91
CA SER A 287 -8.41 9.34 -22.75
C SER A 287 -7.50 8.93 -23.90
N VAL A 288 -6.54 9.79 -24.21
CA VAL A 288 -5.35 9.48 -25.02
C VAL A 288 -4.29 8.92 -24.09
N ARG A 289 -3.70 7.79 -24.48
CA ARG A 289 -2.64 7.11 -23.72
C ARG A 289 -1.29 7.43 -24.35
N LEU A 290 -0.40 8.01 -23.55
CA LEU A 290 1.02 8.20 -23.89
C LEU A 290 1.82 7.10 -23.20
N VAL A 291 2.64 6.39 -23.96
CA VAL A 291 3.46 5.26 -23.49
C VAL A 291 4.92 5.66 -23.59
N PHE A 292 5.64 5.54 -22.48
CA PHE A 292 7.05 5.93 -22.39
C PHE A 292 7.91 4.69 -22.20
N GLU A 293 9.12 4.72 -22.76
CA GLU A 293 10.06 3.61 -22.62
C GLU A 293 10.62 3.50 -21.20
N THR A 294 10.81 4.63 -20.52
CA THR A 294 11.37 4.67 -19.17
C THR A 294 10.55 5.54 -18.23
N LEU A 295 10.65 5.25 -16.93
CA LEU A 295 10.00 6.03 -15.89
C LEU A 295 10.47 7.49 -15.90
N ALA A 296 11.76 7.73 -16.17
CA ALA A 296 12.32 9.08 -16.25
C ALA A 296 11.70 9.91 -17.38
N LEU A 297 11.38 9.30 -18.53
CA LEU A 297 10.67 9.99 -19.61
C LEU A 297 9.23 10.31 -19.20
N ARG A 298 8.53 9.38 -18.55
CA ARG A 298 7.20 9.63 -17.99
C ARG A 298 7.20 10.81 -17.01
N GLU A 299 8.12 10.84 -16.05
CA GLU A 299 8.22 11.92 -15.06
C GLU A 299 8.50 13.29 -15.70
N LYS A 300 9.37 13.32 -16.73
CA LYS A 300 9.59 14.54 -17.52
C LYS A 300 8.30 15.00 -18.21
N ALA A 301 7.55 14.07 -18.80
CA ALA A 301 6.25 14.37 -19.41
C ALA A 301 5.26 14.90 -18.37
N CYS A 302 5.12 14.27 -17.20
CA CYS A 302 4.24 14.72 -16.12
C CYS A 302 4.56 16.16 -15.69
N LYS A 303 5.85 16.49 -15.50
CA LYS A 303 6.28 17.87 -15.17
C LYS A 303 5.88 18.87 -16.26
N ILE A 304 6.10 18.51 -17.52
CA ILE A 304 5.72 19.35 -18.66
C ILE A 304 4.20 19.51 -18.71
N LEU A 305 3.42 18.44 -18.60
CA LEU A 305 1.96 18.50 -18.61
C LEU A 305 1.41 19.38 -17.47
N GLY A 306 1.99 19.25 -16.27
CA GLY A 306 1.64 20.09 -15.11
C GLY A 306 1.91 21.58 -15.35
N LEU A 307 3.06 21.93 -15.96
CA LEU A 307 3.39 23.33 -16.29
C LEU A 307 2.38 24.00 -17.24
N TYR A 308 1.68 23.20 -18.06
CA TYR A 308 0.67 23.69 -19.00
C TYR A 308 -0.76 23.41 -18.53
N ASN A 309 -0.94 23.07 -17.24
CA ASN A 309 -2.25 22.76 -16.64
C ASN A 309 -3.04 21.66 -17.37
N ILE A 310 -2.35 20.71 -18.02
CA ILE A 310 -3.00 19.55 -18.61
C ILE A 310 -3.24 18.52 -17.51
N ARG A 311 -4.49 18.12 -17.31
CA ARG A 311 -4.84 17.11 -16.31
C ARG A 311 -4.55 15.72 -16.87
N PHE A 312 -3.83 14.93 -16.10
CA PHE A 312 -3.46 13.57 -16.47
C PHE A 312 -3.61 12.59 -15.32
N ARG A 313 -3.61 11.29 -15.64
CA ARG A 313 -3.48 10.21 -14.67
C ARG A 313 -2.32 9.30 -15.08
N ASN A 314 -1.54 8.85 -14.13
CA ASN A 314 -0.48 7.88 -14.38
C ASN A 314 -1.07 6.47 -14.46
N GLY A 315 -0.58 5.68 -15.42
CA GLY A 315 -0.83 4.25 -15.46
C GLY A 315 -0.06 3.51 -14.36
N LYS A 316 -0.49 2.28 -14.07
CA LYS A 316 0.24 1.40 -13.16
C LYS A 316 1.56 1.00 -13.81
N THR A 317 2.64 1.16 -13.06
CA THR A 317 4.00 0.74 -13.41
C THR A 317 4.80 0.70 -12.12
N LEU A 318 5.91 -0.03 -12.14
CA LEU A 318 6.88 -0.06 -11.08
C LEU A 318 7.47 1.35 -10.90
N VAL A 319 7.35 1.89 -9.69
CA VAL A 319 7.88 3.18 -9.27
C VAL A 319 8.70 2.98 -8.00
N PRO A 320 9.66 3.88 -7.68
CA PRO A 320 10.36 3.82 -6.41
C PRO A 320 9.39 3.80 -5.24
N PHE A 321 9.60 2.88 -4.30
CA PHE A 321 8.73 2.70 -3.14
C PHE A 321 9.20 3.58 -1.98
N ARG A 322 8.35 4.51 -1.54
CA ARG A 322 8.66 5.43 -0.43
C ARG A 322 8.69 4.68 0.90
N LEU A 323 9.80 4.75 1.63
CA LEU A 323 9.96 4.09 2.93
C LEU A 323 9.55 4.95 4.11
N THR A 324 9.77 6.25 4.01
CA THR A 324 9.56 7.20 5.11
C THR A 324 8.36 8.08 4.77
N GLY A 325 7.34 8.06 5.62
CA GLY A 325 6.11 8.84 5.51
C GLY A 325 6.10 9.96 6.53
#